data_AF-A0A538T4T2-F1
#
_entry.id   AF-A0A538T4T2-F1
#
_cell.length_a   1.000
_cell.length_b   1.000
_cell.length_c   1.000
_cell.angle_alpha   90.00
_cell.angle_beta   90.00
_cell.angle_gamma   90.00
#
_symmetry.space_group_name_H-M   'P 1'
#
loop_
_entity.id
_entity.type
_entity.pdbx_description
1 polymer ?
#
loop_
_entity_poly.entity_id
_entity_poly.type
_entity_poly.pdbx_seq_one_letter_code
_entity_poly.pdbx_strand_id
1 'polypeptide(L)'
;MKPREVFRTGERVVTEGRNPPRMRSDAREALVATPRDRHLHFRGDPSRTDGKHGVTAPVRPKSAPLAGHSEIEAKYVVPDAATFEKLRSLAALGEYHLVGGGERRITDHYLDTPRRALLHGGYSCRRRADDAGRPEVVTVKGLGRAQEAVHHRAEHEAEVPPGTPPDRWPAGPGRDIVMRLAGDEPLVELVRVGQRRLTREVEREGQRIAVLSLDRVEFGPPALPAAYELEIELAPSGDTTDLRAIADRLQPFGLRPQALSKLERALALLDASESWTPDSAVERAALPPPHPPEPGAKTGKAKARASRRASGTGVSANEPMSEAGRKILRFHWEEALAREAGTIAGEDPEELHRMRVATRRQRAALRIVGPHFRRKEIRPVRDGLRTLGGFLGAVRDLDVLLVAAREYQSTRAQAEARAFQGLLEAWTRRDRDARRQMLAHLRGPDYTSFKEEYTRFLDTSGAGARTPADDEHPRATRVAHVLPSEIWAHYGAVCAYESLLPGAPVASLHALRIEGKRLRYLLEFFRDVLDRRADKAIESMVALQDHLGELQDAVVTMGLVREFLSGPDALATPGAPAAAARYLESRQARVDELRRGLDRPWSRVAGPAFRACLSRAVAAL
;
A
#
# COMPACT_ATOMS: atom_id res chain seq x y z
N MET A 1 -21.06 55.21 20.65
CA MET A 1 -21.95 54.90 21.78
C MET A 1 -21.33 53.73 22.56
N LYS A 2 -20.81 53.98 23.77
CA LYS A 2 -20.34 52.99 24.77
C LYS A 2 -21.56 52.22 25.35
N PRO A 3 -21.44 50.99 25.92
CA PRO A 3 -20.84 50.73 27.26
C PRO A 3 -20.14 49.35 27.37
N ARG A 4 -19.47 48.90 28.44
CA ARG A 4 -18.90 49.41 29.71
C ARG A 4 -17.97 48.27 30.20
N GLU A 5 -16.85 48.63 30.82
CA GLU A 5 -16.01 47.75 31.66
C GLU A 5 -16.74 47.34 32.94
N VAL A 6 -16.41 46.15 33.49
CA VAL A 6 -16.31 45.94 34.94
C VAL A 6 -15.10 45.05 35.25
N PHE A 7 -14.38 45.50 36.28
CA PHE A 7 -13.09 45.11 36.84
C PHE A 7 -13.21 44.08 37.98
N ARG A 8 -12.04 43.57 38.42
CA ARG A 8 -11.67 43.10 39.79
C ARG A 8 -12.16 41.71 40.24
N THR A 9 -11.46 40.90 41.05
CA THR A 9 -10.12 40.83 41.70
C THR A 9 -10.07 39.49 42.46
N GLY A 10 -8.87 38.99 42.78
CA GLY A 10 -8.60 38.56 44.16
C GLY A 10 -8.48 37.06 44.48
N GLU A 11 -7.21 36.64 44.58
CA GLU A 11 -6.59 35.96 45.73
C GLU A 11 -6.67 34.45 45.99
N ARG A 12 -5.45 33.96 46.28
CA ARG A 12 -4.96 32.70 46.84
C ARG A 12 -5.54 32.44 48.23
N VAL A 13 -5.68 31.16 48.60
CA VAL A 13 -5.23 30.63 49.91
C VAL A 13 -4.76 29.17 49.78
N VAL A 14 -3.64 28.91 50.45
CA VAL A 14 -2.90 27.66 50.69
C VAL A 14 -3.57 26.84 51.80
N THR A 15 -3.53 25.50 51.74
CA THR A 15 -3.52 24.67 52.98
C THR A 15 -2.66 23.42 52.83
N GLU A 16 -1.84 23.19 53.85
CA GLU A 16 -0.90 22.09 54.07
C GLU A 16 -1.56 20.86 54.70
N GLY A 17 -0.96 19.68 54.42
CA GLY A 17 -0.43 18.78 55.48
C GLY A 17 -1.34 17.69 56.08
N ARG A 18 -0.94 16.41 55.91
CA ARG A 18 -0.39 15.55 56.99
C ARG A 18 -0.15 14.08 56.55
N ASN A 19 1.04 13.59 56.88
CA ASN A 19 1.50 12.19 56.96
C ASN A 19 1.19 11.64 58.38
N PRO A 20 1.10 10.32 58.71
CA PRO A 20 2.28 9.41 58.89
C PRO A 20 1.92 7.88 58.80
N PRO A 21 2.68 6.88 59.33
CA PRO A 21 4.13 6.73 59.62
C PRO A 21 4.80 5.48 58.97
N ARG A 22 6.13 5.41 59.14
CA ARG A 22 7.07 4.31 58.79
C ARG A 22 7.13 3.21 59.87
N MET A 23 7.48 1.98 59.47
CA MET A 23 8.16 0.98 60.32
C MET A 23 9.43 0.46 59.63
N ARG A 24 10.47 0.25 60.43
CA ARG A 24 11.82 -0.24 60.09
C ARG A 24 11.92 -1.74 60.34
N SER A 25 12.83 -2.42 59.64
CA SER A 25 13.71 -3.45 60.24
C SER A 25 14.93 -3.72 59.37
N ASP A 26 16.09 -3.72 60.02
CA ASP A 26 17.45 -3.94 59.54
C ASP A 26 17.80 -5.43 59.32
N ALA A 27 18.87 -5.68 58.52
CA ALA A 27 19.97 -6.66 58.69
C ALA A 27 20.57 -7.00 57.30
N ARG A 28 21.79 -6.57 56.92
CA ARG A 28 23.18 -6.93 57.29
C ARG A 28 23.82 -8.06 56.45
N GLU A 29 24.97 -7.71 55.86
CA GLU A 29 26.21 -8.51 55.65
C GLU A 29 26.18 -9.71 54.66
N ALA A 30 27.20 -10.08 53.88
CA ALA A 30 28.58 -9.63 53.67
C ALA A 30 29.25 -10.39 52.48
N LEU A 31 30.30 -9.75 51.91
CA LEU A 31 31.60 -10.29 51.44
C LEU A 31 31.76 -11.38 50.33
N VAL A 32 32.59 -11.00 49.33
CA VAL A 32 33.89 -11.63 48.92
C VAL A 32 34.03 -12.48 47.62
N ALA A 33 35.09 -12.09 46.89
CA ALA A 33 36.04 -12.82 46.04
C ALA A 33 35.69 -13.30 44.60
N THR A 34 36.48 -12.75 43.66
CA THR A 34 37.00 -13.40 42.44
C THR A 34 38.04 -14.49 42.81
N PRO A 35 38.40 -15.45 41.92
CA PRO A 35 39.50 -15.17 40.98
C PRO A 35 39.53 -15.97 39.64
N ARG A 36 40.17 -15.32 38.65
CA ARG A 36 41.22 -15.78 37.69
C ARG A 36 41.02 -16.92 36.66
N ASP A 37 41.51 -16.53 35.46
CA ASP A 37 42.38 -17.24 34.51
C ASP A 37 41.90 -18.53 33.83
N ARG A 38 41.88 -18.52 32.48
CA ARG A 38 43.04 -18.97 31.69
C ARG A 38 42.86 -18.78 30.19
N HIS A 39 43.94 -18.29 29.59
CA HIS A 39 44.26 -18.30 28.17
C HIS A 39 44.12 -19.68 27.52
N LEU A 40 43.79 -19.71 26.22
CA LEU A 40 44.62 -20.39 25.22
C LEU A 40 44.24 -19.96 23.80
N HIS A 41 45.22 -19.35 23.14
CA HIS A 41 45.35 -19.24 21.69
C HIS A 41 45.57 -20.63 21.08
N PHE A 42 45.07 -20.88 19.87
CA PHE A 42 45.85 -21.59 18.85
C PHE A 42 45.43 -21.19 17.43
N ARG A 43 46.44 -20.95 16.59
CA ARG A 43 46.41 -20.60 15.15
C ARG A 43 46.67 -21.84 14.29
N GLY A 44 46.31 -21.75 13.00
CA GLY A 44 46.91 -22.48 11.86
C GLY A 44 46.15 -23.75 11.47
N ASP A 45 45.42 -23.85 10.35
CA ASP A 45 45.79 -23.74 8.92
C ASP A 45 46.67 -24.93 8.43
N PRO A 46 46.73 -25.27 7.13
CA PRO A 46 45.78 -26.11 6.38
C PRO A 46 46.48 -27.34 5.74
N SER A 47 45.71 -28.15 4.99
CA SER A 47 46.06 -28.72 3.67
C SER A 47 45.82 -30.23 3.47
N ARG A 48 45.41 -30.50 2.22
CA ARG A 48 45.72 -31.65 1.34
C ARG A 48 44.73 -32.84 1.15
N THR A 49 44.17 -32.82 -0.07
CA THR A 49 44.26 -33.82 -1.18
C THR A 49 43.30 -35.00 -1.30
N ASP A 50 42.59 -34.95 -2.44
CA ASP A 50 42.43 -35.96 -3.51
C ASP A 50 41.60 -37.23 -3.30
N GLY A 51 40.71 -37.47 -4.29
CA GLY A 51 40.05 -38.75 -4.52
C GLY A 51 38.89 -38.67 -5.52
N LYS A 52 39.19 -38.69 -6.81
CA LYS A 52 38.24 -38.79 -7.94
C LYS A 52 37.57 -40.16 -7.98
N HIS A 53 36.25 -40.22 -8.20
CA HIS A 53 35.62 -41.23 -9.06
C HIS A 53 34.46 -40.61 -9.85
N GLY A 54 34.56 -40.71 -11.17
CA GLY A 54 33.55 -40.25 -12.12
C GLY A 54 32.51 -41.33 -12.40
N VAL A 55 31.26 -40.91 -12.53
CA VAL A 55 30.22 -41.61 -13.28
C VAL A 55 29.57 -40.58 -14.18
N THR A 56 29.58 -40.87 -15.47
CA THR A 56 29.05 -40.07 -16.57
C THR A 56 27.52 -40.04 -16.53
N ALA A 57 26.95 -38.82 -16.53
CA ALA A 57 25.51 -38.56 -16.69
C ALA A 57 25.28 -37.77 -17.98
N PRO A 58 24.14 -37.96 -18.68
CA PRO A 58 23.94 -37.45 -20.02
C PRO A 58 23.84 -35.92 -20.03
N VAL A 59 24.45 -35.32 -21.05
CA VAL A 59 24.42 -33.87 -21.31
C VAL A 59 22.98 -33.44 -21.56
N ARG A 60 22.36 -32.81 -20.55
CA ARG A 60 21.17 -31.98 -20.73
C ARG A 60 21.59 -30.72 -21.50
N PRO A 61 20.82 -30.26 -22.50
CA PRO A 61 21.06 -28.95 -23.08
C PRO A 61 20.95 -27.91 -21.97
N LYS A 62 21.97 -27.06 -21.84
CA LYS A 62 21.95 -25.91 -20.94
C LYS A 62 20.80 -25.00 -21.39
N SER A 63 19.65 -25.08 -20.74
CA SER A 63 18.67 -23.99 -20.74
C SER A 63 19.34 -22.82 -20.02
N ALA A 64 19.84 -21.87 -20.81
CA ALA A 64 20.33 -20.60 -20.29
C ALA A 64 19.20 -19.95 -19.46
N PRO A 65 19.51 -19.30 -18.32
CA PRO A 65 18.54 -18.47 -17.63
C PRO A 65 18.08 -17.38 -18.61
N LEU A 66 16.79 -17.34 -18.93
CA LEU A 66 16.16 -16.27 -19.69
C LEU A 66 16.41 -14.97 -18.92
N ALA A 67 17.21 -14.08 -19.52
CA ALA A 67 17.52 -12.78 -18.96
C ALA A 67 16.22 -11.96 -18.80
N GLY A 68 16.11 -11.17 -17.73
CA GLY A 68 14.97 -10.29 -17.52
C GLY A 68 14.91 -9.21 -18.62
N HIS A 69 14.02 -9.38 -19.58
CA HIS A 69 13.75 -8.39 -20.62
C HIS A 69 12.76 -7.34 -20.07
N SER A 70 13.06 -6.04 -20.24
CA SER A 70 12.05 -4.99 -20.12
C SER A 70 11.28 -4.92 -21.42
N GLU A 71 10.02 -5.35 -21.41
CA GLU A 71 9.12 -5.25 -22.56
C GLU A 71 8.37 -3.90 -22.52
N ILE A 72 8.34 -3.19 -23.64
CA ILE A 72 7.53 -1.98 -23.84
C ILE A 72 6.27 -2.40 -24.61
N GLU A 73 5.11 -2.40 -23.93
CA GLU A 73 3.82 -2.80 -24.51
C GLU A 73 2.75 -1.69 -24.43
N ALA A 74 1.86 -1.64 -25.43
CA ALA A 74 0.61 -0.88 -25.39
C ALA A 74 -0.59 -1.82 -25.43
N LYS A 75 -1.61 -1.56 -24.61
CA LYS A 75 -2.77 -2.44 -24.43
C LYS A 75 -4.08 -1.70 -24.56
N TYR A 76 -5.01 -2.29 -25.28
CA TYR A 76 -6.30 -1.69 -25.61
C TYR A 76 -7.46 -2.66 -25.42
N VAL A 77 -8.59 -2.13 -24.97
CA VAL A 77 -9.91 -2.78 -25.09
C VAL A 77 -10.44 -2.52 -26.49
N VAL A 78 -10.87 -3.60 -27.15
CA VAL A 78 -11.61 -3.55 -28.41
C VAL A 78 -13.11 -3.52 -28.07
N PRO A 79 -13.88 -2.54 -28.57
CA PRO A 79 -15.22 -2.23 -28.06
C PRO A 79 -16.25 -3.33 -28.34
N ASP A 80 -16.13 -4.05 -29.46
CA ASP A 80 -17.08 -5.06 -29.90
C ASP A 80 -16.45 -6.08 -30.87
N ALA A 81 -17.19 -7.16 -31.11
CA ALA A 81 -16.78 -8.24 -32.01
C ALA A 81 -16.60 -7.78 -33.47
N ALA A 82 -17.38 -6.81 -33.94
CA ALA A 82 -17.29 -6.31 -35.32
C ALA A 82 -15.98 -5.56 -35.54
N THR A 83 -15.56 -4.77 -34.56
CA THR A 83 -14.27 -4.06 -34.54
C THR A 83 -13.12 -5.05 -34.42
N PHE A 84 -13.27 -6.09 -33.59
CA PHE A 84 -12.29 -7.17 -33.49
C PHE A 84 -12.06 -7.88 -34.84
N GLU A 85 -13.11 -8.23 -35.57
CA GLU A 85 -12.99 -8.85 -36.89
C GLU A 85 -12.37 -7.91 -37.94
N LYS A 86 -12.69 -6.62 -37.89
CA LYS A 86 -12.04 -5.61 -38.76
C LYS A 86 -10.53 -5.58 -38.50
N LEU A 87 -10.11 -5.49 -37.23
CA LEU A 87 -8.70 -5.51 -36.84
C LEU A 87 -8.01 -6.81 -37.25
N ARG A 88 -8.70 -7.95 -37.09
CA ARG A 88 -8.21 -9.28 -37.49
C ARG A 88 -7.88 -9.33 -38.99
N SER A 89 -8.70 -8.67 -39.81
CA SER A 89 -8.57 -8.66 -41.28
C SER A 89 -7.54 -7.66 -41.85
N LEU A 90 -6.95 -6.79 -41.02
CA LEU A 90 -6.03 -5.76 -41.50
C LEU A 90 -4.78 -6.36 -42.15
N ALA A 91 -4.42 -5.88 -43.34
CA ALA A 91 -3.15 -6.24 -43.98
C ALA A 91 -2.00 -5.31 -43.55
N ALA A 92 -2.33 -4.06 -43.21
CA ALA A 92 -1.36 -3.04 -42.82
C ALA A 92 -2.01 -1.94 -41.98
N LEU A 93 -1.18 -1.21 -41.23
CA LEU A 93 -1.49 0.03 -40.53
C LEU A 93 -0.56 1.11 -41.10
N GLY A 94 -0.98 1.75 -42.20
CA GLY A 94 -0.13 2.70 -42.94
C GLY A 94 1.12 2.02 -43.52
N GLU A 95 2.30 2.45 -43.09
CA GLU A 95 3.60 1.88 -43.52
C GLU A 95 3.97 0.57 -42.81
N TYR A 96 3.18 0.17 -41.81
CA TYR A 96 3.42 -1.04 -41.02
C TYR A 96 2.62 -2.21 -41.59
N HIS A 97 3.30 -3.20 -42.17
CA HIS A 97 2.69 -4.41 -42.69
C HIS A 97 2.46 -5.43 -41.58
N LEU A 98 1.28 -6.06 -41.56
CA LEU A 98 0.94 -7.11 -40.60
C LEU A 98 1.18 -8.47 -41.24
N VAL A 99 2.27 -9.13 -40.87
CA VAL A 99 2.75 -10.35 -41.53
C VAL A 99 2.59 -11.56 -40.61
N GLY A 100 2.27 -12.71 -41.21
CA GLY A 100 1.98 -13.94 -40.47
C GLY A 100 0.63 -13.91 -39.74
N GLY A 101 0.37 -14.97 -38.95
CA GLY A 101 -0.88 -15.15 -38.22
C GLY A 101 -0.98 -16.55 -37.63
N GLY A 102 -0.57 -16.72 -36.37
CA GLY A 102 -0.79 -17.95 -35.62
C GLY A 102 -1.91 -17.74 -34.61
N GLU A 103 -2.99 -18.52 -34.71
CA GLU A 103 -4.02 -18.57 -33.66
C GLU A 103 -3.69 -19.69 -32.68
N ARG A 104 -3.75 -19.39 -31.38
CA ARG A 104 -3.57 -20.37 -30.31
C ARG A 104 -4.65 -20.20 -29.26
N ARG A 105 -5.08 -21.33 -28.68
CA ARG A 105 -5.88 -21.33 -27.46
C ARG A 105 -4.95 -21.47 -26.26
N ILE A 106 -5.13 -20.57 -25.31
CA ILE A 106 -4.34 -20.48 -24.10
C ILE A 106 -5.32 -20.44 -22.93
N THR A 107 -5.03 -21.20 -21.89
CA THR A 107 -5.79 -21.15 -20.63
C THR A 107 -4.86 -20.74 -19.51
N ASP A 108 -5.13 -19.61 -18.88
CA ASP A 108 -4.44 -19.13 -17.70
C ASP A 108 -5.24 -19.51 -16.44
N HIS A 109 -4.64 -20.34 -15.60
CA HIS A 109 -5.14 -20.71 -14.27
C HIS A 109 -4.43 -19.84 -13.25
N TYR A 110 -5.12 -18.84 -12.70
CA TYR A 110 -4.54 -18.00 -11.64
C TYR A 110 -4.66 -18.71 -10.30
N LEU A 111 -3.53 -18.84 -9.62
CA LEU A 111 -3.37 -19.65 -8.42
C LEU A 111 -3.06 -18.77 -7.22
N ASP A 112 -3.67 -19.09 -6.08
CA ASP A 112 -3.32 -18.54 -4.78
C ASP A 112 -3.77 -19.51 -3.68
N THR A 113 -3.34 -19.29 -2.45
CA THR A 113 -3.92 -19.95 -1.28
C THR A 113 -5.40 -19.58 -1.12
N PRO A 114 -6.21 -20.38 -0.38
CA PRO A 114 -7.59 -20.02 -0.04
C PRO A 114 -7.73 -18.65 0.64
N ARG A 115 -6.67 -18.16 1.30
CA ARG A 115 -6.61 -16.86 1.97
C ARG A 115 -5.95 -15.75 1.13
N ARG A 116 -5.70 -15.99 -0.15
CA ARG A 116 -5.12 -15.03 -1.10
C ARG A 116 -3.74 -14.47 -0.69
N ALA A 117 -2.91 -15.29 -0.05
CA ALA A 117 -1.60 -14.91 0.48
C ALA A 117 -0.62 -14.36 -0.58
N LEU A 118 -0.67 -14.83 -1.83
CA LEU A 118 0.17 -14.30 -2.90
C LEU A 118 -0.28 -12.88 -3.29
N LEU A 119 -1.58 -12.68 -3.49
CA LEU A 119 -2.16 -11.37 -3.77
C LEU A 119 -1.86 -10.36 -2.65
N HIS A 120 -2.06 -10.76 -1.38
CA HIS A 120 -1.72 -9.92 -0.23
C HIS A 120 -0.21 -9.63 -0.13
N GLY A 121 0.62 -10.56 -0.60
CA GLY A 121 2.08 -10.40 -0.69
C GLY A 121 2.53 -9.52 -1.86
N GLY A 122 1.61 -9.02 -2.69
CA GLY A 122 1.92 -8.22 -3.87
C GLY A 122 2.45 -9.07 -5.02
N TYR A 123 1.92 -10.28 -5.23
CA TYR A 123 2.29 -11.15 -6.35
C TYR A 123 1.05 -11.81 -6.97
N SER A 124 1.10 -12.05 -8.27
CA SER A 124 0.21 -12.97 -8.98
C SER A 124 0.97 -14.21 -9.39
N CYS A 125 0.36 -15.38 -9.20
CA CYS A 125 0.83 -16.62 -9.79
C CYS A 125 -0.18 -17.10 -10.81
N ARG A 126 0.28 -17.40 -12.03
CA ARG A 126 -0.53 -18.08 -13.05
C ARG A 126 0.17 -19.33 -13.52
N ARG A 127 -0.63 -20.32 -13.89
CA ARG A 127 -0.21 -21.51 -14.62
C ARG A 127 -0.88 -21.50 -15.98
N ARG A 128 -0.09 -21.39 -17.03
CA ARG A 128 -0.55 -21.32 -18.41
C ARG A 128 -0.49 -22.69 -19.06
N ALA A 129 -1.64 -23.15 -19.53
CA ALA A 129 -1.78 -24.34 -20.35
C ALA A 129 -2.06 -23.95 -21.81
N ASP A 130 -1.49 -24.74 -22.72
CA ASP A 130 -1.69 -24.64 -24.17
C ASP A 130 -2.23 -25.98 -24.68
N ASP A 131 -3.21 -25.94 -25.59
CA ASP A 131 -3.89 -27.11 -26.14
C ASP A 131 -2.94 -28.07 -26.92
N ALA A 132 -1.70 -27.68 -27.19
CA ALA A 132 -0.69 -28.46 -27.91
C ALA A 132 0.08 -29.50 -27.05
N GLY A 133 -0.35 -29.78 -25.82
CA GLY A 133 0.25 -30.83 -24.97
C GLY A 133 1.69 -30.55 -24.50
N ARG A 134 2.09 -29.27 -24.50
CA ARG A 134 3.39 -28.77 -24.02
C ARG A 134 3.43 -28.68 -22.49
N PRO A 135 4.62 -28.62 -21.85
CA PRO A 135 4.73 -28.29 -20.44
C PRO A 135 3.99 -26.98 -20.13
N GLU A 136 3.35 -26.92 -18.97
CA GLU A 136 2.70 -25.71 -18.47
C GLU A 136 3.76 -24.67 -18.10
N VAL A 137 3.48 -23.40 -18.37
CA VAL A 137 4.36 -22.30 -17.92
C VAL A 137 3.78 -21.70 -16.65
N VAL A 138 4.52 -21.80 -15.55
CA VAL A 138 4.19 -21.09 -14.31
C VAL A 138 4.87 -19.73 -14.35
N THR A 139 4.08 -18.67 -14.27
CA THR A 139 4.57 -17.29 -14.17
C THR A 139 4.25 -16.76 -12.77
N VAL A 140 5.26 -16.25 -12.08
CA VAL A 140 5.10 -15.46 -10.84
C VAL A 140 5.52 -14.03 -11.14
N LYS A 141 4.58 -13.09 -10.97
CA LYS A 141 4.74 -11.68 -11.32
C LYS A 141 4.43 -10.81 -10.11
N GLY A 142 5.29 -9.84 -9.82
CA GLY A 142 5.00 -8.83 -8.78
C GLY A 142 3.84 -7.92 -9.16
N LEU A 143 2.93 -7.68 -8.22
CA LEU A 143 1.81 -6.74 -8.29
C LEU A 143 2.21 -5.45 -7.56
N GLY A 144 2.46 -4.38 -8.32
CA GLY A 144 2.84 -3.08 -7.80
C GLY A 144 3.19 -2.10 -8.92
N ARG A 145 2.75 -0.84 -8.77
CA ARG A 145 3.17 0.30 -9.60
C ARG A 145 4.68 0.52 -9.46
N ALA A 146 5.34 0.70 -10.59
CA ALA A 146 6.76 1.03 -10.65
C ALA A 146 7.03 2.34 -9.90
N GLN A 147 8.20 2.43 -9.29
CA GLN A 147 8.63 3.54 -8.45
C GLN A 147 9.70 4.41 -9.16
N GLU A 148 10.08 4.15 -10.41
CA GLU A 148 11.01 4.99 -11.20
C GLU A 148 10.80 4.77 -12.71
N ALA A 149 11.28 5.71 -13.54
CA ALA A 149 11.08 5.75 -15.00
C ALA A 149 11.70 4.56 -15.76
N VAL A 150 12.60 3.76 -15.16
CA VAL A 150 12.98 2.43 -15.65
C VAL A 150 13.42 1.54 -14.48
N HIS A 151 12.62 0.54 -14.10
CA HIS A 151 13.11 -0.65 -13.41
C HIS A 151 12.29 -1.89 -13.82
N HIS A 152 13.00 -2.94 -14.19
CA HIS A 152 12.47 -4.19 -14.73
C HIS A 152 11.58 -4.89 -13.70
N ARG A 153 10.30 -5.14 -14.05
CA ARG A 153 9.41 -5.98 -13.23
C ARG A 153 9.98 -7.39 -13.23
N ALA A 154 10.21 -7.97 -12.05
CA ALA A 154 10.65 -9.36 -11.96
C ALA A 154 9.46 -10.29 -12.32
N GLU A 155 9.44 -10.75 -13.55
CA GLU A 155 8.62 -11.86 -14.03
C GLU A 155 9.48 -13.12 -13.98
N HIS A 156 9.01 -14.13 -13.25
CA HIS A 156 9.71 -15.39 -13.13
C HIS A 156 8.88 -16.48 -13.79
N GLU A 157 9.41 -17.04 -14.87
CA GLU A 157 8.78 -18.13 -15.60
C GLU A 157 9.53 -19.44 -15.40
N ALA A 158 8.77 -20.52 -15.27
CA ALA A 158 9.31 -21.88 -15.21
C ALA A 158 8.38 -22.83 -15.95
N GLU A 159 8.94 -23.66 -16.83
CA GLU A 159 8.23 -24.77 -17.44
C GLU A 159 8.11 -25.93 -16.44
N VAL A 160 6.90 -26.44 -16.30
CA VAL A 160 6.58 -27.56 -15.41
C VAL A 160 5.66 -28.57 -16.10
N PRO A 161 5.80 -29.87 -15.82
CA PRO A 161 4.80 -30.85 -16.25
C PRO A 161 3.40 -30.47 -15.74
N PRO A 162 2.33 -30.77 -16.48
CA PRO A 162 0.98 -30.42 -16.07
C PRO A 162 0.63 -30.90 -14.66
N GLY A 163 0.07 -30.00 -13.85
CA GLY A 163 -0.36 -30.32 -12.48
C GLY A 163 0.76 -30.46 -11.44
N THR A 164 2.00 -30.08 -11.76
CA THR A 164 3.13 -30.14 -10.83
C THR A 164 2.91 -29.20 -9.63
N PRO A 165 3.01 -29.69 -8.37
CA PRO A 165 2.85 -28.86 -7.18
C PRO A 165 4.04 -27.88 -6.98
N PRO A 166 3.85 -26.76 -6.26
CA PRO A 166 4.87 -25.71 -6.12
C PRO A 166 6.22 -26.15 -5.55
N ASP A 167 6.21 -27.13 -4.65
CA ASP A 167 7.40 -27.71 -4.03
C ASP A 167 8.26 -28.51 -5.03
N ARG A 168 7.72 -28.86 -6.19
CA ARG A 168 8.41 -29.59 -7.26
C ARG A 168 8.73 -28.73 -8.48
N TRP A 169 8.42 -27.44 -8.46
CA TRP A 169 8.84 -26.52 -9.53
C TRP A 169 10.38 -26.43 -9.58
N PRO A 170 10.97 -26.08 -10.74
CA PRO A 170 12.38 -25.75 -10.84
C PRO A 170 12.81 -24.76 -9.74
N ALA A 171 13.99 -24.98 -9.16
CA ALA A 171 14.54 -24.06 -8.17
C ALA A 171 14.76 -22.68 -8.81
N GLY A 172 14.23 -21.63 -8.20
CA GLY A 172 14.32 -20.28 -8.70
C GLY A 172 13.43 -19.30 -7.94
N PRO A 173 13.58 -17.99 -8.19
CA PRO A 173 12.92 -16.95 -7.41
C PRO A 173 11.39 -17.06 -7.38
N GLY A 174 10.75 -17.46 -8.49
CA GLY A 174 9.30 -17.67 -8.56
C GLY A 174 8.81 -18.75 -7.59
N ARG A 175 9.51 -19.90 -7.53
CA ARG A 175 9.22 -20.97 -6.55
C ARG A 175 9.45 -20.49 -5.13
N ASP A 176 10.57 -19.81 -4.86
CA ASP A 176 10.90 -19.32 -3.51
C ASP A 176 9.87 -18.32 -3.00
N ILE A 177 9.36 -17.43 -3.87
CA ILE A 177 8.29 -16.48 -3.55
C ILE A 177 7.01 -17.23 -3.18
N VAL A 178 6.59 -18.18 -4.01
CA VAL A 178 5.35 -18.94 -3.78
C VAL A 178 5.46 -19.79 -2.51
N MET A 179 6.54 -20.54 -2.32
CA MET A 179 6.74 -21.37 -1.13
C MET A 179 6.82 -20.54 0.15
N ARG A 180 7.44 -19.35 0.09
CA ARG A 180 7.54 -18.44 1.25
C ARG A 180 6.20 -17.82 1.63
N LEU A 181 5.38 -17.44 0.66
CA LEU A 181 4.11 -16.74 0.88
C LEU A 181 2.95 -17.71 1.15
N ALA A 182 2.88 -18.82 0.42
CA ALA A 182 1.88 -19.86 0.64
C ALA A 182 2.18 -20.69 1.89
N GLY A 183 3.46 -20.86 2.26
CA GLY A 183 3.86 -21.73 3.36
C GLY A 183 3.45 -23.17 3.09
N ASP A 184 2.71 -23.77 4.03
CA ASP A 184 2.16 -25.13 3.90
C ASP A 184 0.75 -25.16 3.28
N GLU A 185 0.16 -23.99 2.94
CA GLU A 185 -1.18 -23.93 2.34
C GLU A 185 -1.13 -24.31 0.84
N PRO A 186 -2.06 -25.16 0.37
CA PRO A 186 -2.11 -25.52 -1.04
C PRO A 186 -2.55 -24.33 -1.89
N LEU A 187 -2.03 -24.25 -3.12
CA LEU A 187 -2.58 -23.33 -4.11
C LEU A 187 -3.88 -23.88 -4.69
N VAL A 188 -4.91 -23.05 -4.70
CA VAL A 188 -6.20 -23.26 -5.34
C VAL A 188 -6.35 -22.32 -6.53
N GLU A 189 -7.18 -22.71 -7.50
CA GLU A 189 -7.55 -21.86 -8.65
C GLU A 189 -8.48 -20.74 -8.18
N LEU A 190 -8.04 -19.50 -8.29
CA LEU A 190 -8.87 -18.32 -8.02
C LEU A 190 -9.75 -17.96 -9.21
N VAL A 191 -9.16 -17.96 -10.40
CA VAL A 191 -9.88 -17.61 -11.63
C VAL A 191 -9.24 -18.27 -12.83
N ARG A 192 -10.10 -18.66 -13.78
CA ARG A 192 -9.69 -19.20 -15.07
C ARG A 192 -9.94 -18.17 -16.17
N VAL A 193 -8.92 -17.93 -16.97
CA VAL A 193 -8.98 -17.05 -18.13
C VAL A 193 -8.63 -17.86 -19.37
N GLY A 194 -9.64 -18.21 -20.17
CA GLY A 194 -9.43 -18.76 -21.50
C GLY A 194 -9.23 -17.63 -22.50
N GLN A 195 -8.31 -17.79 -23.45
CA GLN A 195 -8.14 -16.83 -24.52
C GLN A 195 -7.82 -17.51 -25.84
N ARG A 196 -8.37 -16.97 -26.92
CA ARG A 196 -7.92 -17.24 -28.29
C ARG A 196 -7.10 -16.04 -28.74
N ARG A 197 -5.80 -16.25 -28.92
CA ARG A 197 -4.83 -15.22 -29.29
C ARG A 197 -4.42 -15.42 -30.74
N LEU A 198 -4.66 -14.40 -31.57
CA LEU A 198 -4.04 -14.26 -32.88
C LEU A 198 -2.80 -13.37 -32.73
N THR A 199 -1.63 -13.89 -33.08
CA THR A 199 -0.38 -13.14 -33.07
C THR A 199 0.12 -12.89 -34.48
N ARG A 200 0.50 -11.64 -34.77
CA ARG A 200 1.04 -11.18 -36.06
C ARG A 200 2.28 -10.32 -35.84
N GLU A 201 3.23 -10.43 -36.75
CA GLU A 201 4.39 -9.55 -36.76
C GLU A 201 4.02 -8.22 -37.42
N VAL A 202 4.54 -7.12 -36.88
CA VAL A 202 4.38 -5.77 -37.43
C VAL A 202 5.72 -5.39 -38.05
N GLU A 203 5.78 -5.30 -39.37
CA GLU A 203 7.00 -4.99 -40.12
C GLU A 203 6.94 -3.61 -40.76
N ARG A 204 8.08 -2.91 -40.79
CA ARG A 204 8.29 -1.70 -41.60
C ARG A 204 9.57 -1.91 -42.39
N GLU A 205 9.53 -1.69 -43.71
CA GLU A 205 10.71 -1.86 -44.60
C GLU A 205 11.37 -3.25 -44.50
N GLY A 206 10.59 -4.30 -44.22
CA GLY A 206 11.10 -5.67 -44.06
C GLY A 206 11.78 -5.97 -42.72
N GLN A 207 11.74 -5.03 -41.78
CA GLN A 207 12.23 -5.21 -40.42
C GLN A 207 11.05 -5.37 -39.43
N ARG A 208 11.13 -6.35 -38.53
CA ARG A 208 10.14 -6.55 -37.47
C ARG A 208 10.24 -5.41 -36.44
N ILE A 209 9.19 -4.62 -36.33
CA ILE A 209 9.10 -3.47 -35.41
C ILE A 209 8.37 -3.84 -34.13
N ALA A 210 7.31 -4.64 -34.22
CA ALA A 210 6.50 -5.02 -33.08
C ALA A 210 5.82 -6.37 -33.30
N VAL A 211 5.17 -6.86 -32.25
CA VAL A 211 4.22 -7.97 -32.30
C VAL A 211 2.85 -7.44 -31.93
N LEU A 212 1.86 -7.71 -32.77
CA LEU A 212 0.46 -7.40 -32.50
C LEU A 212 -0.25 -8.69 -32.08
N SER A 213 -0.89 -8.67 -30.92
CA SER A 213 -1.73 -9.76 -30.42
C SER A 213 -3.17 -9.29 -30.30
N LEU A 214 -4.10 -10.06 -30.89
CA LEU A 214 -5.54 -9.89 -30.75
C LEU A 214 -6.10 -11.02 -29.91
N ASP A 215 -6.72 -10.68 -28.79
CA ASP A 215 -7.27 -11.66 -27.85
C ASP A 215 -8.79 -11.59 -27.83
N ARG A 216 -9.42 -12.76 -27.99
CA ARG A 216 -10.77 -13.00 -27.49
C ARG A 216 -10.65 -13.74 -26.16
N VAL A 217 -11.04 -13.07 -25.08
CA VAL A 217 -10.86 -13.52 -23.69
C VAL A 217 -12.21 -13.95 -23.11
N GLU A 218 -12.24 -15.14 -22.54
CA GLU A 218 -13.40 -15.74 -21.88
C GLU A 218 -13.02 -16.03 -20.43
N PHE A 219 -13.74 -15.40 -19.49
CA PHE A 219 -13.55 -15.62 -18.06
C PHE A 219 -14.52 -16.71 -17.58
N GLY A 220 -14.08 -17.58 -16.68
CA GLY A 220 -14.98 -18.54 -16.03
C GLY A 220 -14.51 -18.95 -14.63
N PRO A 221 -15.35 -19.66 -13.87
CA PRO A 221 -16.74 -19.35 -13.55
C PRO A 221 -16.86 -18.16 -12.57
N PRO A 222 -17.95 -17.35 -12.64
CA PRO A 222 -19.05 -17.50 -13.59
C PRO A 222 -18.61 -17.13 -15.02
N ALA A 223 -19.27 -17.74 -16.02
CA ALA A 223 -18.97 -17.48 -17.42
C ALA A 223 -19.43 -16.07 -17.77
N LEU A 224 -18.48 -15.18 -18.10
CA LEU A 224 -18.75 -13.79 -18.47
C LEU A 224 -18.75 -13.62 -19.99
N PRO A 225 -19.41 -12.57 -20.52
CA PRO A 225 -19.30 -12.23 -21.93
C PRO A 225 -17.84 -12.10 -22.36
N ALA A 226 -17.52 -12.59 -23.56
CA ALA A 226 -16.18 -12.51 -24.09
C ALA A 226 -15.72 -11.05 -24.18
N ALA A 227 -14.53 -10.76 -23.68
CA ALA A 227 -13.85 -9.49 -23.84
C ALA A 227 -12.88 -9.56 -25.02
N TYR A 228 -12.65 -8.43 -25.67
CA TYR A 228 -11.74 -8.33 -26.82
C TYR A 228 -10.60 -7.36 -26.49
N GLU A 229 -9.36 -7.78 -26.74
CA GLU A 229 -8.17 -6.97 -26.45
C GLU A 229 -7.22 -6.94 -27.65
N LEU A 230 -6.48 -5.84 -27.74
CA LEU A 230 -5.36 -5.66 -28.65
C LEU A 230 -4.13 -5.27 -27.84
N GLU A 231 -3.03 -6.00 -28.02
CA GLU A 231 -1.72 -5.76 -27.41
C GLU A 231 -0.69 -5.53 -28.52
N ILE A 232 0.18 -4.53 -28.33
CA ILE A 232 1.33 -4.28 -29.21
C ILE A 232 2.58 -4.28 -28.35
N GLU A 233 3.51 -5.17 -28.64
CA GLU A 233 4.77 -5.29 -27.93
C GLU A 233 5.93 -4.94 -28.88
N LEU A 234 6.76 -3.97 -28.51
CA LEU A 234 7.87 -3.56 -29.36
C LEU A 234 8.94 -4.67 -29.45
N ALA A 235 9.37 -4.97 -30.67
CA ALA A 235 10.57 -5.77 -30.89
C ALA A 235 11.82 -4.91 -30.60
N PRO A 236 13.01 -5.51 -30.40
CA PRO A 236 14.25 -4.76 -30.15
C PRO A 236 14.61 -3.73 -31.25
N SER A 237 14.08 -3.92 -32.45
CA SER A 237 14.26 -3.05 -33.62
C SER A 237 13.21 -1.95 -33.77
N GLY A 238 12.16 -1.94 -32.95
CA GLY A 238 11.15 -0.87 -32.92
C GLY A 238 11.35 0.05 -31.71
N ASP A 239 10.92 1.30 -31.84
CA ASP A 239 11.00 2.29 -30.77
C ASP A 239 9.64 2.86 -30.35
N THR A 240 9.64 3.75 -29.35
CA THR A 240 8.42 4.38 -28.84
C THR A 240 7.75 5.31 -29.86
N THR A 241 8.49 5.80 -30.85
CA THR A 241 7.94 6.59 -31.96
C THR A 241 7.10 5.69 -32.86
N ASP A 242 7.58 4.47 -33.13
CA ASP A 242 6.82 3.46 -33.85
C ASP A 242 5.53 3.07 -33.12
N LEU A 243 5.63 2.83 -31.81
CA LEU A 243 4.46 2.51 -31.00
C LEU A 243 3.40 3.61 -31.04
N ARG A 244 3.82 4.87 -30.98
CA ARG A 244 2.93 6.03 -31.11
C ARG A 244 2.32 6.13 -32.50
N ALA A 245 3.12 5.93 -33.55
CA ALA A 245 2.68 5.97 -34.93
C ALA A 245 1.65 4.86 -35.25
N ILE A 246 1.83 3.67 -34.68
CA ILE A 246 0.85 2.58 -34.78
C ILE A 246 -0.41 2.91 -33.97
N ALA A 247 -0.28 3.44 -32.75
CA ALA A 247 -1.40 3.85 -31.92
C ALA A 247 -2.28 4.93 -32.58
N ASP A 248 -1.67 5.93 -33.21
CA ASP A 248 -2.38 6.99 -33.94
C ASP A 248 -3.20 6.41 -35.12
N ARG A 249 -2.72 5.34 -35.76
CA ARG A 249 -3.45 4.64 -36.84
C ARG A 249 -4.56 3.73 -36.32
N LEU A 250 -4.54 3.40 -35.04
CA LEU A 250 -5.58 2.61 -34.37
C LEU A 250 -6.70 3.47 -33.76
N GLN A 251 -6.50 4.79 -33.62
CA GLN A 251 -7.53 5.74 -33.16
C GLN A 251 -8.91 5.57 -33.82
N PRO A 252 -9.02 5.40 -35.16
CA PRO A 252 -10.31 5.27 -35.83
C PRO A 252 -11.14 4.06 -35.40
N PHE A 253 -10.52 3.04 -34.79
CA PHE A 253 -11.20 1.83 -34.30
C PHE A 253 -11.86 2.03 -32.93
N GLY A 254 -11.77 3.22 -32.32
CA GLY A 254 -12.43 3.53 -31.05
C GLY A 254 -11.88 2.74 -29.85
N LEU A 255 -10.62 2.32 -29.94
CA LEU A 255 -9.95 1.54 -28.91
C LEU A 255 -9.75 2.37 -27.63
N ARG A 256 -9.89 1.73 -26.47
CA ARG A 256 -9.67 2.38 -25.17
C ARG A 256 -8.43 1.81 -24.50
N PRO A 257 -7.49 2.63 -24.00
CA PRO A 257 -6.35 2.13 -23.24
C PRO A 257 -6.80 1.26 -22.06
N GLN A 258 -6.13 0.12 -21.87
CA GLN A 258 -6.43 -0.83 -20.80
C GLN A 258 -5.29 -0.89 -19.80
N ALA A 259 -5.47 -0.24 -18.65
CA ALA A 259 -4.46 -0.18 -17.60
C ALA A 259 -4.50 -1.36 -16.62
N LEU A 260 -5.59 -2.14 -16.60
CA LEU A 260 -5.75 -3.28 -15.70
C LEU A 260 -5.28 -4.57 -16.37
N SER A 261 -4.53 -5.38 -15.62
CA SER A 261 -4.15 -6.73 -16.01
C SER A 261 -5.37 -7.65 -16.12
N LYS A 262 -5.23 -8.74 -16.88
CA LYS A 262 -6.29 -9.75 -17.05
C LYS A 262 -6.77 -10.31 -15.71
N LEU A 263 -5.88 -10.47 -14.72
CA LEU A 263 -6.21 -10.87 -13.36
C LEU A 263 -7.02 -9.83 -12.59
N GLU A 264 -6.59 -8.56 -12.61
CA GLU A 264 -7.28 -7.48 -11.88
C GLU A 264 -8.72 -7.31 -12.38
N ARG A 265 -8.94 -7.46 -13.69
CA ARG A 265 -10.29 -7.45 -14.25
C ARG A 265 -11.09 -8.69 -13.86
N ALA A 266 -10.47 -9.86 -13.92
CA ALA A 266 -11.13 -11.10 -13.53
C ALA A 266 -11.56 -11.07 -12.04
N LEU A 267 -10.73 -10.54 -11.15
CA LEU A 267 -11.06 -10.34 -9.73
C LEU A 267 -12.17 -9.30 -9.54
N ALA A 268 -12.10 -8.15 -10.23
CA ALA A 268 -13.14 -7.12 -10.16
C ALA A 268 -14.52 -7.64 -10.63
N LEU A 269 -14.53 -8.56 -11.60
CA LEU A 269 -15.73 -9.19 -12.11
C LEU A 269 -16.27 -10.29 -11.18
N LEU A 270 -15.39 -11.06 -10.53
CA LEU A 270 -15.77 -12.03 -9.49
C LEU A 270 -16.44 -11.33 -8.30
N ASP A 271 -15.83 -10.24 -7.81
CA ASP A 271 -16.37 -9.44 -6.71
C ASP A 271 -17.72 -8.77 -7.08
N ALA A 272 -17.95 -8.48 -8.36
CA ALA A 272 -19.23 -7.97 -8.87
C ALA A 272 -20.30 -9.07 -9.03
N SER A 273 -19.90 -10.31 -9.37
CA SER A 273 -20.82 -11.43 -9.61
C SER A 273 -21.35 -12.12 -8.34
N GLU A 274 -20.68 -11.95 -7.19
CA GLU A 274 -21.17 -12.41 -5.87
C GLU A 274 -22.38 -11.60 -5.34
N SER A 275 -22.88 -10.61 -6.11
CA SER A 275 -23.96 -9.70 -5.71
C SER A 275 -25.38 -10.08 -6.17
N TRP A 276 -25.60 -11.25 -6.80
CA TRP A 276 -26.95 -11.68 -7.20
C TRP A 276 -27.18 -13.20 -7.14
N THR A 277 -27.93 -13.64 -6.12
CA THR A 277 -28.93 -14.73 -6.24
C THR A 277 -30.13 -14.42 -5.32
N PRO A 278 -31.37 -14.48 -5.83
CA PRO A 278 -32.58 -14.35 -5.03
C PRO A 278 -33.11 -15.74 -4.66
N ASP A 279 -32.61 -16.31 -3.57
CA ASP A 279 -33.34 -17.19 -2.62
C ASP A 279 -32.36 -17.89 -1.69
N SER A 280 -32.29 -17.40 -0.45
CA SER A 280 -31.97 -18.15 0.78
C SER A 280 -31.76 -17.14 1.92
N ALA A 281 -32.85 -16.46 2.28
CA ALA A 281 -33.02 -16.05 3.64
C ALA A 281 -33.31 -17.31 4.46
N VAL A 282 -32.28 -17.84 5.12
CA VAL A 282 -32.26 -18.50 6.45
C VAL A 282 -30.88 -19.16 6.56
N GLU A 283 -30.20 -18.91 7.69
CA GLU A 283 -28.92 -19.52 8.10
C GLU A 283 -27.60 -18.87 7.63
N ARG A 284 -27.32 -17.67 8.17
CA ARG A 284 -25.93 -17.23 8.46
C ARG A 284 -25.71 -17.21 9.97
N ALA A 285 -25.65 -18.40 10.54
CA ALA A 285 -25.00 -18.66 11.81
C ALA A 285 -23.49 -18.86 11.58
N ALA A 286 -22.68 -18.14 12.36
CA ALA A 286 -21.30 -18.41 12.76
C ALA A 286 -20.33 -19.10 11.76
N LEU A 287 -19.40 -18.32 11.19
CA LEU A 287 -18.08 -18.85 10.80
C LEU A 287 -17.16 -18.95 12.04
N PRO A 288 -16.39 -20.03 12.18
CA PRO A 288 -15.70 -20.43 13.41
C PRO A 288 -14.42 -19.62 13.69
N PRO A 289 -13.96 -19.60 14.94
CA PRO A 289 -12.70 -18.95 15.31
C PRO A 289 -11.48 -19.70 14.74
N PRO A 290 -10.37 -18.99 14.43
CA PRO A 290 -9.13 -19.64 14.01
C PRO A 290 -8.54 -20.48 15.15
N HIS A 291 -8.28 -21.76 14.87
CA HIS A 291 -7.67 -22.72 15.80
C HIS A 291 -6.26 -22.30 16.26
N PRO A 292 -5.86 -22.69 17.49
CA PRO A 292 -4.56 -22.39 18.08
C PRO A 292 -3.44 -23.29 17.50
N PRO A 293 -2.16 -22.92 17.64
CA PRO A 293 -1.05 -23.80 17.24
C PRO A 293 -0.89 -24.96 18.25
N GLU A 294 -0.79 -26.19 17.77
CA GLU A 294 -0.31 -27.33 18.56
C GLU A 294 1.22 -27.49 18.51
N PRO A 295 1.83 -28.16 19.51
CA PRO A 295 3.25 -28.05 19.82
C PRO A 295 4.10 -29.22 19.31
N GLY A 296 5.29 -28.90 18.79
CA GLY A 296 6.47 -29.76 18.94
C GLY A 296 7.17 -30.23 17.66
N ALA A 297 8.25 -29.53 17.29
CA ALA A 297 9.52 -30.18 16.92
C ALA A 297 10.65 -29.16 17.14
N LYS A 298 11.58 -29.53 18.03
CA LYS A 298 12.69 -28.70 18.49
C LYS A 298 13.81 -28.71 17.45
N THR A 299 14.21 -27.52 16.98
CA THR A 299 15.57 -27.05 16.64
C THR A 299 15.48 -26.01 15.50
N GLY A 300 15.98 -24.78 15.73
CA GLY A 300 16.00 -23.73 14.69
C GLY A 300 15.64 -22.31 15.13
N LYS A 301 15.31 -22.09 16.41
CA LYS A 301 14.84 -20.78 16.93
C LYS A 301 15.83 -19.61 16.81
N ALA A 302 17.11 -19.86 16.55
CA ALA A 302 18.10 -18.79 16.43
C ALA A 302 18.18 -18.16 15.03
N LYS A 303 17.91 -18.91 13.95
CA LYS A 303 18.18 -18.46 12.57
C LYS A 303 17.01 -17.69 11.93
N ALA A 304 15.77 -18.08 12.23
CA ALA A 304 14.55 -17.39 11.75
C ALA A 304 14.31 -16.02 12.43
N ARG A 305 14.90 -15.79 13.60
CA ARG A 305 14.83 -14.51 14.32
C ARG A 305 15.78 -13.45 13.74
N ALA A 306 16.80 -13.88 12.99
CA ALA A 306 17.78 -12.99 12.35
C ALA A 306 17.33 -12.51 10.96
N SER A 307 16.66 -13.33 10.16
CA SER A 307 16.27 -12.97 8.79
C SER A 307 15.07 -12.01 8.69
N ARG A 308 14.19 -11.98 9.71
CA ARG A 308 13.04 -11.05 9.77
C ARG A 308 13.41 -9.61 10.16
N ARG A 309 14.63 -9.38 10.66
CA ARG A 309 15.13 -8.06 11.07
C ARG A 309 15.63 -7.18 9.93
N ALA A 310 15.76 -7.71 8.71
CA ALA A 310 16.43 -7.03 7.61
C ALA A 310 15.58 -6.02 6.82
N SER A 311 14.25 -5.98 7.02
CA SER A 311 13.35 -5.03 6.34
C SER A 311 12.53 -4.14 7.29
N GLY A 312 12.86 -4.18 8.58
CA GLY A 312 12.21 -3.36 9.61
C GLY A 312 12.98 -2.06 9.87
N THR A 313 12.36 -1.14 10.59
CA THR A 313 12.98 0.12 11.08
C THR A 313 14.20 -0.11 11.98
N GLY A 314 14.49 -1.35 12.38
CA GLY A 314 15.63 -1.70 13.21
C GLY A 314 15.47 -1.27 14.67
N VAL A 315 14.22 -1.03 15.09
CA VAL A 315 13.87 -0.65 16.46
C VAL A 315 14.05 -1.83 17.41
N SER A 316 14.53 -1.53 18.62
CA SER A 316 14.83 -2.47 19.70
C SER A 316 14.08 -2.06 20.97
N ALA A 317 13.56 -3.04 21.71
CA ALA A 317 12.80 -2.79 22.94
C ALA A 317 13.64 -2.08 24.04
N ASN A 318 14.95 -2.30 24.05
CA ASN A 318 15.86 -1.77 25.08
C ASN A 318 16.46 -0.41 24.75
N GLU A 319 16.21 0.16 23.57
CA GLU A 319 16.74 1.47 23.21
C GLU A 319 15.83 2.61 23.71
N PRO A 320 16.37 3.84 23.87
CA PRO A 320 15.56 5.00 24.19
C PRO A 320 14.52 5.31 23.10
N MET A 321 13.33 5.75 23.50
CA MET A 321 12.24 6.13 22.59
C MET A 321 12.66 7.24 21.61
N SER A 322 13.58 8.12 22.00
CA SER A 322 14.18 9.12 21.10
C SER A 322 14.98 8.50 19.96
N GLU A 323 15.78 7.46 20.23
CA GLU A 323 16.58 6.78 19.19
C GLU A 323 15.71 5.89 18.30
N ALA A 324 14.75 5.17 18.90
CA ALA A 324 13.73 4.44 18.15
C ALA A 324 12.94 5.38 17.22
N GLY A 325 12.51 6.53 17.75
CA GLY A 325 11.84 7.57 16.99
C GLY A 325 12.69 8.13 15.86
N ARG A 326 14.00 8.35 16.08
CA ARG A 326 14.90 8.79 15.02
C ARG A 326 15.02 7.77 13.90
N LYS A 327 15.10 6.47 14.21
CA LYS A 327 15.12 5.39 13.20
C LYS A 327 13.84 5.37 12.37
N ILE A 328 12.67 5.46 13.01
CA ILE A 328 11.36 5.52 12.33
C ILE A 328 11.27 6.74 11.41
N LEU A 329 11.71 7.90 11.90
CA LEU A 329 11.72 9.14 11.12
C LEU A 329 12.68 9.05 9.94
N ARG A 330 13.89 8.52 10.14
CA ARG A 330 14.89 8.31 9.07
C ARG A 330 14.36 7.38 7.98
N PHE A 331 13.80 6.24 8.36
CA PHE A 331 13.20 5.29 7.41
C PHE A 331 12.19 5.98 6.48
N HIS A 332 11.22 6.72 7.06
CA HIS A 332 10.23 7.42 6.26
C HIS A 332 10.75 8.69 5.57
N TRP A 333 11.89 9.24 6.01
CA TRP A 333 12.55 10.36 5.35
C TRP A 333 13.26 9.89 4.08
N GLU A 334 13.98 8.78 4.15
CA GLU A 334 14.59 8.11 2.99
C GLU A 334 13.53 7.72 1.95
N GLU A 335 12.40 7.15 2.39
CA GLU A 335 11.26 6.88 1.51
C GLU A 335 10.70 8.15 0.84
N ALA A 336 10.68 9.29 1.54
CA ALA A 336 10.19 10.54 0.96
C ALA A 336 11.19 11.12 -0.05
N LEU A 337 12.49 11.10 0.27
CA LEU A 337 13.54 11.62 -0.61
C LEU A 337 13.67 10.79 -1.90
N ALA A 338 13.51 9.47 -1.81
CA ALA A 338 13.51 8.59 -2.99
C ALA A 338 12.40 8.95 -4.00
N ARG A 339 11.33 9.62 -3.56
CA ARG A 339 10.18 10.02 -4.39
C ARG A 339 10.24 11.47 -4.86
N GLU A 340 11.22 12.24 -4.40
CA GLU A 340 11.28 13.68 -4.60
C GLU A 340 11.45 14.02 -6.08
N ALA A 341 12.42 13.37 -6.74
CA ALA A 341 12.70 13.60 -8.17
C ALA A 341 11.48 13.29 -9.04
N GLY A 342 10.83 12.14 -8.81
CA GLY A 342 9.60 11.74 -9.51
C GLY A 342 8.43 12.68 -9.23
N THR A 343 8.29 13.17 -7.99
CA THR A 343 7.27 14.16 -7.62
C THR A 343 7.47 15.49 -8.37
N ILE A 344 8.72 15.93 -8.50
CA ILE A 344 9.08 17.17 -9.24
C ILE A 344 8.86 16.99 -10.75
N ALA A 345 9.23 15.84 -11.31
CA ALA A 345 9.02 15.52 -12.72
C ALA A 345 7.52 15.45 -13.07
N GLY A 346 6.74 14.76 -12.23
CA GLY A 346 5.28 14.64 -12.40
C GLY A 346 4.82 13.64 -13.45
N GLU A 347 5.69 12.72 -13.85
CA GLU A 347 5.38 11.69 -14.86
C GLU A 347 4.46 10.61 -14.28
N ASP A 348 4.69 10.20 -13.02
CA ASP A 348 3.85 9.26 -12.29
C ASP A 348 3.19 9.94 -11.07
N PRO A 349 1.85 10.01 -10.99
CA PRO A 349 1.14 10.54 -9.82
C PRO A 349 1.39 9.71 -8.54
N GLU A 350 1.85 8.46 -8.67
CA GLU A 350 2.19 7.62 -7.52
C GLU A 350 3.42 8.13 -6.76
N GLU A 351 4.36 8.80 -7.43
CA GLU A 351 5.54 9.40 -6.78
C GLU A 351 5.12 10.45 -5.74
N LEU A 352 4.26 11.38 -6.14
CA LEU A 352 3.66 12.38 -5.24
C LEU A 352 2.87 11.70 -4.11
N HIS A 353 2.08 10.67 -4.44
CA HIS A 353 1.31 9.94 -3.45
C HIS A 353 2.20 9.32 -2.37
N ARG A 354 3.28 8.64 -2.78
CA ARG A 354 4.22 7.95 -1.88
C ARG A 354 5.02 8.95 -1.05
N MET A 355 5.53 10.03 -1.64
CA MET A 355 6.21 11.11 -0.90
C MET A 355 5.30 11.70 0.19
N ARG A 356 4.02 11.97 -0.15
CA ARG A 356 3.02 12.47 0.80
C ARG A 356 2.74 11.46 1.90
N VAL A 357 2.58 10.18 1.56
CA VAL A 357 2.33 9.12 2.55
C VAL A 357 3.48 9.04 3.54
N ALA A 358 4.73 9.01 3.06
CA ALA A 358 5.93 9.00 3.89
C ALA A 358 6.00 10.23 4.81
N THR A 359 5.79 11.44 4.26
CA THR A 359 5.73 12.70 5.04
C THR A 359 4.63 12.67 6.10
N ARG A 360 3.44 12.15 5.77
CA ARG A 360 2.34 11.99 6.73
C ARG A 360 2.71 11.01 7.85
N ARG A 361 3.38 9.90 7.53
CA ARG A 361 3.86 8.91 8.52
C ARG A 361 4.89 9.55 9.45
N GLN A 362 5.82 10.35 8.96
CA GLN A 362 6.76 11.11 9.81
C GLN A 362 6.04 12.07 10.76
N ARG A 363 5.04 12.82 10.27
CA ARG A 363 4.22 13.69 11.13
C ARG A 363 3.42 12.92 12.18
N ALA A 364 3.01 11.69 11.89
CA ALA A 364 2.38 10.83 12.87
C ALA A 364 3.40 10.32 13.91
N ALA A 365 4.55 9.85 13.45
CA ALA A 365 5.65 9.41 14.32
C ALA A 365 6.06 10.54 15.28
N LEU A 366 6.23 11.78 14.80
CA LEU A 366 6.55 12.94 15.64
C LEU A 366 5.55 13.21 16.76
N ARG A 367 4.27 12.85 16.61
CA ARG A 367 3.31 13.00 17.72
C ARG A 367 3.58 12.00 18.84
N ILE A 368 4.06 10.82 18.49
CA ILE A 368 4.39 9.73 19.42
C ILE A 368 5.76 9.99 20.06
N VAL A 369 6.78 10.25 19.25
CA VAL A 369 8.17 10.31 19.74
C VAL A 369 8.61 11.72 20.12
N GLY A 370 7.91 12.75 19.64
CA GLY A 370 8.23 14.16 19.91
C GLY A 370 8.36 14.53 21.40
N PRO A 371 7.53 14.01 22.32
CA PRO A 371 7.69 14.23 23.75
C PRO A 371 9.05 13.78 24.33
N HIS A 372 9.77 12.88 23.65
CA HIS A 372 11.09 12.39 24.06
C HIS A 372 12.26 13.22 23.53
N PHE A 373 11.96 14.30 22.78
CA PHE A 373 12.93 15.28 22.34
C PHE A 373 12.72 16.62 23.07
N ARG A 374 13.79 17.40 23.21
CA ARG A 374 13.72 18.79 23.69
C ARG A 374 12.89 19.61 22.70
N ARG A 375 11.93 20.38 23.23
CA ARG A 375 10.95 21.13 22.43
C ARG A 375 11.58 22.08 21.41
N LYS A 376 12.70 22.72 21.77
CA LYS A 376 13.44 23.64 20.87
C LYS A 376 14.07 22.94 19.67
N GLU A 377 14.50 21.68 19.85
CA GLU A 377 15.22 20.88 18.84
C GLU A 377 14.24 20.22 17.86
N ILE A 378 13.09 19.76 18.35
CA ILE A 378 12.11 19.06 17.51
C ILE A 378 11.14 20.01 16.79
N ARG A 379 11.03 21.26 17.24
CA ARG A 379 10.13 22.26 16.65
C ARG A 379 10.44 22.54 15.17
N PRO A 380 11.70 22.81 14.76
CA PRO A 380 12.05 23.01 13.35
C PRO A 380 11.65 21.81 12.48
N VAL A 381 11.95 20.59 12.95
CA VAL A 381 11.58 19.34 12.27
C VAL A 381 10.06 19.24 12.05
N ARG A 382 9.29 19.48 13.12
CA ARG A 382 7.82 19.45 13.06
C ARG A 382 7.26 20.50 12.11
N ASP A 383 7.80 21.71 12.15
CA ASP A 383 7.32 22.84 11.36
C ASP A 383 7.67 22.65 9.88
N GLY A 384 8.88 22.18 9.55
CA GLY A 384 9.28 21.82 8.18
C GLY A 384 8.44 20.68 7.59
N LEU A 385 8.22 19.58 8.33
CA LEU A 385 7.33 18.50 7.89
C LEU A 385 5.86 18.94 7.76
N ARG A 386 5.41 19.91 8.57
CA ARG A 386 4.06 20.50 8.42
C ARG A 386 3.96 21.27 7.11
N THR A 387 4.95 22.11 6.81
CA THR A 387 5.01 22.90 5.58
C THR A 387 5.05 21.99 4.35
N LEU A 388 5.99 21.04 4.31
CA LEU A 388 6.10 20.06 3.22
C LEU A 388 4.78 19.28 3.04
N GLY A 389 4.23 18.75 4.13
CA GLY A 389 2.97 18.01 4.09
C GLY A 389 1.77 18.85 3.65
N GLY A 390 1.80 20.17 3.86
CA GLY A 390 0.79 21.11 3.37
C GLY A 390 0.82 21.23 1.85
N PHE A 391 1.99 21.47 1.26
CA PHE A 391 2.16 21.57 -0.18
C PHE A 391 1.84 20.26 -0.91
N LEU A 392 2.37 19.12 -0.44
CA LEU A 392 2.07 17.80 -1.02
C LEU A 392 0.58 17.44 -0.85
N GLY A 393 -0.03 17.86 0.26
CA GLY A 393 -1.45 17.65 0.55
C GLY A 393 -2.37 18.39 -0.41
N ALA A 394 -2.08 19.67 -0.66
CA ALA A 394 -2.90 20.53 -1.50
C ALA A 394 -3.07 19.97 -2.93
N VAL A 395 -2.03 19.37 -3.51
CA VAL A 395 -2.10 18.73 -4.83
C VAL A 395 -2.81 17.37 -4.72
N ARG A 396 -2.35 16.49 -3.84
CA ARG A 396 -2.85 15.11 -3.81
C ARG A 396 -4.33 15.01 -3.43
N ASP A 397 -4.81 15.90 -2.56
CA ASP A 397 -6.21 15.90 -2.18
C ASP A 397 -7.10 16.26 -3.40
N LEU A 398 -6.65 17.18 -4.27
CA LEU A 398 -7.33 17.52 -5.53
C LEU A 398 -7.21 16.40 -6.59
N ASP A 399 -6.06 15.73 -6.72
CA ASP A 399 -5.91 14.57 -7.60
C ASP A 399 -6.96 13.49 -7.33
N VAL A 400 -7.11 13.13 -6.04
CA VAL A 400 -8.07 12.09 -5.61
C VAL A 400 -9.50 12.52 -5.91
N LEU A 401 -9.84 13.79 -5.65
CA LEU A 401 -11.16 14.34 -5.94
C LEU A 401 -11.46 14.35 -7.44
N LEU A 402 -10.50 14.74 -8.27
CA LEU A 402 -10.65 14.77 -9.72
C LEU A 402 -10.86 13.37 -10.32
N VAL A 403 -10.16 12.35 -9.80
CA VAL A 403 -10.37 10.95 -10.22
C VAL A 403 -11.81 10.53 -9.89
N ALA A 404 -12.24 10.66 -8.64
CA ALA A 404 -13.59 10.25 -8.22
C ALA A 404 -14.70 11.04 -8.94
N ALA A 405 -14.48 12.32 -9.24
CA ALA A 405 -15.43 13.15 -9.97
C ALA A 405 -15.51 12.78 -11.46
N ARG A 406 -14.39 12.42 -12.11
CA ARG A 406 -14.38 11.93 -13.50
C ARG A 406 -15.04 10.57 -13.63
N GLU A 407 -14.82 9.68 -12.67
CA GLU A 407 -15.55 8.41 -12.58
C GLU A 407 -17.06 8.66 -12.49
N TYR A 408 -17.48 9.55 -11.60
CA TYR A 408 -18.89 9.95 -11.52
C TYR A 408 -19.42 10.49 -12.85
N GLN A 409 -18.71 11.43 -13.49
CA GLN A 409 -19.08 12.02 -14.79
C GLN A 409 -19.28 10.96 -15.88
N SER A 410 -18.41 9.95 -15.93
CA SER A 410 -18.43 8.88 -16.95
C SER A 410 -19.69 8.01 -16.92
N THR A 411 -20.39 7.98 -15.78
CA THR A 411 -21.64 7.23 -15.59
C THR A 411 -22.89 8.05 -15.88
N ARG A 412 -22.76 9.32 -16.27
CA ARG A 412 -23.89 10.23 -16.52
C ARG A 412 -24.25 10.30 -18.01
N ALA A 413 -25.49 10.69 -18.29
CA ALA A 413 -25.91 10.99 -19.66
C ALA A 413 -25.11 12.16 -20.24
N GLN A 414 -24.95 12.21 -21.57
CA GLN A 414 -24.05 13.16 -22.24
C GLN A 414 -24.31 14.63 -21.86
N ALA A 415 -25.58 15.04 -21.79
CA ALA A 415 -25.95 16.41 -21.42
C ALA A 415 -25.53 16.76 -19.98
N GLU A 416 -25.69 15.82 -19.05
CA GLU A 416 -25.30 15.99 -17.66
C GLU A 416 -23.77 15.94 -17.48
N ALA A 417 -23.09 15.04 -18.20
CA ALA A 417 -21.64 14.97 -18.22
C ALA A 417 -21.02 16.29 -18.71
N ARG A 418 -21.61 16.91 -19.75
CA ARG A 418 -21.21 18.25 -20.23
C ARG A 418 -21.45 19.33 -19.19
N ALA A 419 -22.60 19.33 -18.52
CA ALA A 419 -22.89 20.29 -17.46
C ALA A 419 -21.93 20.15 -16.26
N PHE A 420 -21.54 18.92 -15.91
CA PHE A 420 -20.59 18.63 -14.82
C PHE A 420 -19.16 19.10 -15.11
N GLN A 421 -18.83 19.36 -16.38
CA GLN A 421 -17.50 19.77 -16.81
C GLN A 421 -17.04 21.07 -16.13
N GLY A 422 -17.94 22.02 -15.84
CA GLY A 422 -17.59 23.28 -15.17
C GLY A 422 -17.00 23.08 -13.77
N LEU A 423 -17.49 22.09 -13.01
CA LEU A 423 -16.92 21.73 -11.70
C LEU A 423 -15.50 21.17 -11.85
N LEU A 424 -15.31 20.25 -12.81
CA LEU A 424 -14.01 19.63 -13.08
C LEU A 424 -12.97 20.68 -13.51
N GLU A 425 -13.37 21.66 -14.33
CA GLU A 425 -12.49 22.73 -14.75
C GLU A 425 -12.07 23.63 -13.59
N ALA A 426 -13.00 23.99 -12.70
CA ALA A 426 -12.70 24.76 -11.49
C ALA A 426 -11.69 24.03 -10.59
N TRP A 427 -11.90 22.74 -10.34
CA TRP A 427 -10.96 21.94 -9.55
C TRP A 427 -9.62 21.72 -10.26
N THR A 428 -9.62 21.55 -11.58
CA THR A 428 -8.38 21.42 -12.37
C THR A 428 -7.55 22.71 -12.33
N ARG A 429 -8.17 23.90 -12.32
CA ARG A 429 -7.44 25.17 -12.12
C ARG A 429 -6.76 25.21 -10.74
N ARG A 430 -7.49 24.87 -9.68
CA ARG A 430 -6.94 24.80 -8.32
C ARG A 430 -5.80 23.81 -8.20
N ASP A 431 -5.92 22.66 -8.86
CA ASP A 431 -4.88 21.63 -8.88
C ASP A 431 -3.59 22.15 -9.53
N ARG A 432 -3.71 22.80 -10.69
CA ARG A 432 -2.57 23.46 -11.35
C ARG A 432 -1.91 24.52 -10.47
N ASP A 433 -2.70 25.30 -9.73
CA ASP A 433 -2.19 26.34 -8.83
C ASP A 433 -1.45 25.73 -7.64
N ALA A 434 -2.03 24.71 -7.00
CA ALA A 434 -1.41 23.95 -5.93
C ALA A 434 -0.10 23.29 -6.41
N ARG A 435 -0.09 22.73 -7.62
CA ARG A 435 1.10 22.11 -8.22
C ARG A 435 2.21 23.14 -8.44
N ARG A 436 1.89 24.35 -8.92
CA ARG A 436 2.88 25.43 -9.07
C ARG A 436 3.49 25.83 -7.71
N GLN A 437 2.66 25.98 -6.68
CA GLN A 437 3.13 26.32 -5.34
C GLN A 437 4.00 25.22 -4.72
N MET A 438 3.61 23.95 -4.90
CA MET A 438 4.39 22.80 -4.45
C MET A 438 5.77 22.76 -5.13
N LEU A 439 5.83 22.94 -6.46
CA LEU A 439 7.08 22.96 -7.20
C LEU A 439 7.97 24.13 -6.78
N ALA A 440 7.40 25.32 -6.56
CA ALA A 440 8.14 26.47 -6.06
C ALA A 440 8.76 26.20 -4.68
N HIS A 441 8.03 25.53 -3.78
CA HIS A 441 8.55 25.14 -2.47
C HIS A 441 9.67 24.08 -2.58
N LEU A 442 9.43 22.98 -3.31
CA LEU A 442 10.40 21.88 -3.45
C LEU A 442 11.70 22.30 -4.16
N ARG A 443 11.66 23.35 -4.99
CA ARG A 443 12.84 23.93 -5.65
C ARG A 443 13.42 25.12 -4.90
N GLY A 444 12.80 25.53 -3.79
CA GLY A 444 13.17 26.72 -3.03
C GLY A 444 14.29 26.48 -2.01
N PRO A 445 15.01 27.54 -1.60
CA PRO A 445 16.12 27.44 -0.65
C PRO A 445 15.68 26.99 0.74
N ASP A 446 14.45 27.33 1.15
CA ASP A 446 13.90 26.93 2.45
C ASP A 446 13.77 25.40 2.57
N TYR A 447 13.32 24.74 1.50
CA TYR A 447 13.19 23.28 1.48
C TYR A 447 14.57 22.60 1.47
N THR A 448 15.53 23.12 0.70
CA THR A 448 16.91 22.64 0.71
C THR A 448 17.53 22.74 2.11
N SER A 449 17.39 23.90 2.76
CA SER A 449 17.91 24.13 4.13
C SER A 449 17.26 23.17 5.13
N PHE A 450 15.93 23.01 5.06
CA PHE A 450 15.21 22.05 5.89
C PHE A 450 15.69 20.61 5.65
N LYS A 451 15.90 20.20 4.39
CA LYS A 451 16.38 18.86 4.04
C LYS A 451 17.75 18.57 4.64
N GLU A 452 18.69 19.53 4.56
CA GLU A 452 20.02 19.40 5.14
C GLU A 452 19.98 19.32 6.67
N GLU A 453 19.28 20.26 7.33
CA GLU A 453 19.15 20.29 8.78
C GLU A 453 18.47 19.05 9.34
N TYR A 454 17.40 18.60 8.69
CA TYR A 454 16.65 17.44 9.13
C TYR A 454 17.44 16.16 8.94
N THR A 455 18.13 15.99 7.80
CA THR A 455 19.02 14.83 7.58
C THR A 455 20.13 14.79 8.63
N ARG A 456 20.77 15.94 8.91
CA ARG A 456 21.78 16.05 9.98
C ARG A 456 21.22 15.66 11.35
N PHE A 457 20.00 16.11 11.69
CA PHE A 457 19.31 15.71 12.93
C PHE A 457 19.06 14.20 12.99
N LEU A 458 18.69 13.58 11.87
CA LEU A 458 18.46 12.13 11.78
C LEU A 458 19.75 11.31 11.86
N ASP A 459 20.89 11.86 11.45
CA ASP A 459 22.17 11.12 11.46
C ASP A 459 22.96 11.29 12.75
N THR A 460 22.63 12.28 13.57
CA THR A 460 23.35 12.57 14.81
C THR A 460 22.73 11.84 16.00
N SER A 461 23.37 10.77 16.49
CA SER A 461 22.94 10.06 17.71
C SER A 461 22.80 11.02 18.91
N GLY A 462 21.78 10.83 19.75
CA GLY A 462 21.47 11.71 20.87
C GLY A 462 21.00 13.15 20.54
N ALA A 463 21.04 13.59 19.28
CA ALA A 463 20.60 14.94 18.89
C ALA A 463 19.17 15.26 19.37
N GLY A 464 19.06 16.30 20.19
CA GLY A 464 17.80 16.76 20.74
C GLY A 464 17.09 15.81 21.71
N ALA A 465 17.67 14.64 22.06
CA ALA A 465 17.07 13.73 23.02
C ALA A 465 16.97 14.39 24.41
N ARG A 466 15.85 14.17 25.12
CA ARG A 466 15.76 14.57 26.53
C ARG A 466 16.69 13.72 27.38
N THR A 467 17.24 14.34 28.40
CA THR A 467 18.08 13.72 29.43
C THR A 467 17.36 13.74 30.77
N PRO A 468 17.76 12.93 31.76
CA PRO A 468 17.16 12.98 33.09
C PRO A 468 17.20 14.37 33.75
N ALA A 469 18.16 15.22 33.37
CA ALA A 469 18.25 16.60 33.86
C ALA A 469 17.17 17.54 33.27
N ASP A 470 16.51 17.14 32.18
CA ASP A 470 15.43 17.90 31.55
C ASP A 470 14.05 17.63 32.19
N ASP A 471 13.96 16.67 33.12
CA ASP A 471 12.70 16.20 33.70
C ASP A 471 12.63 16.47 35.21
N GLU A 472 11.53 17.07 35.69
CA GLU A 472 11.27 17.28 37.12
C GLU A 472 11.09 15.96 37.90
N HIS A 473 10.64 14.91 37.21
CA HIS A 473 10.36 13.59 37.77
C HIS A 473 10.92 12.49 36.85
N PRO A 474 11.36 11.34 37.40
CA PRO A 474 11.82 10.22 36.58
C PRO A 474 10.78 9.79 35.54
N ARG A 475 11.21 9.62 34.29
CA ARG A 475 10.37 9.13 33.20
C ARG A 475 10.92 7.83 32.63
N ALA A 476 10.03 6.95 32.22
CA ALA A 476 10.40 5.81 31.39
C ALA A 476 10.93 6.32 30.04
N THR A 477 12.13 5.88 29.66
CA THR A 477 12.75 6.29 28.40
C THR A 477 12.88 5.15 27.40
N ARG A 478 12.92 3.89 27.86
CA ARG A 478 13.06 2.71 26.99
C ARG A 478 11.74 2.38 26.31
N VAL A 479 11.82 1.93 25.05
CA VAL A 479 10.65 1.48 24.27
C VAL A 479 9.83 0.45 25.06
N ALA A 480 10.48 -0.55 25.66
CA ALA A 480 9.84 -1.60 26.45
C ALA A 480 8.96 -1.08 27.61
N HIS A 481 9.34 0.06 28.21
CA HIS A 481 8.63 0.60 29.37
C HIS A 481 7.55 1.63 28.97
N VAL A 482 7.74 2.33 27.86
CA VAL A 482 6.83 3.39 27.40
C VAL A 482 5.70 2.81 26.55
N LEU A 483 6.04 2.01 25.55
CA LEU A 483 5.13 1.56 24.50
C LEU A 483 3.88 0.81 25.02
N PRO A 484 3.96 -0.08 26.04
CA PRO A 484 2.79 -0.72 26.62
C PRO A 484 1.71 0.28 27.08
N SER A 485 2.13 1.30 27.83
CA SER A 485 1.22 2.29 28.40
C SER A 485 0.57 3.16 27.33
N GLU A 486 1.34 3.57 26.32
CA GLU A 486 0.86 4.37 25.18
C GLU A 486 -0.17 3.60 24.34
N ILE A 487 0.07 2.31 24.05
CA ILE A 487 -0.87 1.48 23.29
C ILE A 487 -2.22 1.40 24.00
N TRP A 488 -2.22 1.15 25.31
CA TRP A 488 -3.46 1.07 26.09
C TRP A 488 -4.16 2.42 26.23
N ALA A 489 -3.42 3.51 26.41
CA ALA A 489 -3.98 4.86 26.45
C ALA A 489 -4.69 5.20 25.12
N HIS A 490 -4.05 4.94 23.98
CA HIS A 490 -4.65 5.16 22.67
C HIS A 490 -5.83 4.23 22.38
N TYR A 491 -5.78 2.98 22.83
CA TYR A 491 -6.93 2.08 22.73
C TYR A 491 -8.12 2.55 23.58
N GLY A 492 -7.87 3.02 24.80
CA GLY A 492 -8.89 3.65 25.65
C GLY A 492 -9.53 4.87 24.98
N ALA A 493 -8.71 5.72 24.34
CA ALA A 493 -9.20 6.87 23.58
C ALA A 493 -10.09 6.48 22.38
N VAL A 494 -9.80 5.37 21.71
CA VAL A 494 -10.68 4.80 20.67
C VAL A 494 -11.99 4.30 21.28
N CYS A 495 -11.93 3.55 22.39
CA CYS A 495 -13.11 3.01 23.05
C CYS A 495 -14.02 4.09 23.66
N ALA A 496 -13.50 5.28 23.97
CA ALA A 496 -14.30 6.39 24.50
C ALA A 496 -15.47 6.80 23.56
N TYR A 497 -15.37 6.50 22.27
CA TYR A 497 -16.42 6.78 21.28
C TYR A 497 -17.54 5.74 21.26
N GLU A 498 -17.41 4.62 21.99
CA GLU A 498 -18.42 3.55 22.03
C GLU A 498 -19.79 4.09 22.44
N SER A 499 -19.82 4.97 23.45
CA SER A 499 -21.05 5.61 23.94
C SER A 499 -21.78 6.48 22.92
N LEU A 500 -21.11 6.87 21.84
CA LEU A 500 -21.68 7.69 20.76
C LEU A 500 -22.21 6.83 19.60
N LEU A 501 -22.04 5.51 19.64
CA LEU A 501 -22.39 4.59 18.56
C LEU A 501 -23.58 3.69 18.94
N PRO A 502 -24.49 3.37 17.98
CA PRO A 502 -24.54 3.88 16.62
C PRO A 502 -25.11 5.32 16.55
N GLY A 503 -24.87 6.02 15.45
CA GLY A 503 -25.50 7.34 15.20
C GLY A 503 -24.65 8.57 15.52
N ALA A 504 -23.39 8.39 15.93
CA ALA A 504 -22.45 9.48 16.19
C ALA A 504 -22.49 10.59 15.11
N PRO A 505 -22.37 11.87 15.52
CA PRO A 505 -22.17 12.97 14.59
C PRO A 505 -20.94 12.74 13.71
N VAL A 506 -20.98 13.24 12.47
CA VAL A 506 -19.84 13.14 11.52
C VAL A 506 -18.54 13.69 12.11
N ALA A 507 -18.61 14.78 12.88
CA ALA A 507 -17.44 15.34 13.57
C ALA A 507 -16.84 14.34 14.59
N SER A 508 -17.67 13.62 15.32
CA SER A 508 -17.24 12.57 16.25
C SER A 508 -16.65 11.37 15.52
N LEU A 509 -17.22 10.96 14.37
CA LEU A 509 -16.65 9.90 13.53
C LEU A 509 -15.29 10.28 12.93
N HIS A 510 -15.12 11.55 12.55
CA HIS A 510 -13.82 12.08 12.13
C HIS A 510 -12.79 12.04 13.26
N ALA A 511 -13.18 12.42 14.47
CA ALA A 511 -12.32 12.39 15.64
C ALA A 511 -11.94 10.94 16.01
N LEU A 512 -12.90 10.00 15.98
CA LEU A 512 -12.64 8.57 16.12
C LEU A 512 -11.63 8.06 15.09
N ARG A 513 -11.76 8.47 13.82
CA ARG A 513 -10.79 8.11 12.78
C ARG A 513 -9.38 8.63 13.10
N ILE A 514 -9.26 9.82 13.66
CA ILE A 514 -7.96 10.38 14.08
C ILE A 514 -7.37 9.54 15.21
N GLU A 515 -8.15 9.21 16.24
CA GLU A 515 -7.68 8.36 17.35
C GLU A 515 -7.31 6.96 16.87
N GLY A 516 -8.12 6.36 16.00
CA GLY A 516 -7.83 5.07 15.39
C GLY A 516 -6.52 5.10 14.61
N LYS A 517 -6.26 6.18 13.84
CA LYS A 517 -4.97 6.36 13.14
C LYS A 517 -3.79 6.41 14.10
N ARG A 518 -3.93 7.08 15.25
CA ARG A 518 -2.87 7.15 16.25
C ARG A 518 -2.52 5.76 16.79
N LEU A 519 -3.53 4.99 17.20
CA LEU A 519 -3.33 3.61 17.67
C LEU A 519 -2.67 2.75 16.58
N ARG A 520 -3.21 2.77 15.35
CA ARG A 520 -2.63 1.98 14.25
C ARG A 520 -1.18 2.36 13.97
N TYR A 521 -0.87 3.65 13.88
CA TYR A 521 0.50 4.09 13.61
C TYR A 521 1.46 3.71 14.73
N LEU A 522 1.03 3.75 15.99
CA LEU A 522 1.81 3.24 17.10
C LEU A 522 2.14 1.75 16.94
N LEU A 523 1.14 0.93 16.59
CA LEU A 523 1.35 -0.50 16.33
C LEU A 523 2.25 -0.76 15.12
N GLU A 524 2.07 0.00 14.03
CA GLU A 524 2.85 -0.16 12.80
C GLU A 524 4.32 0.27 12.98
N PHE A 525 4.58 1.40 13.64
CA PHE A 525 5.95 1.90 13.81
C PHE A 525 6.79 1.05 14.75
N PHE A 526 6.15 0.40 15.73
CA PHE A 526 6.83 -0.48 16.69
C PHE A 526 6.58 -1.96 16.41
N ARG A 527 6.15 -2.30 15.19
CA ARG A 527 5.86 -3.69 14.78
C ARG A 527 7.04 -4.63 15.01
N ASP A 528 8.27 -4.14 14.86
CA ASP A 528 9.52 -4.91 15.03
C ASP A 528 9.76 -5.38 16.48
N VAL A 529 9.17 -4.72 17.47
CA VAL A 529 9.33 -5.04 18.90
C VAL A 529 8.08 -5.67 19.52
N LEU A 530 6.95 -5.65 18.80
CA LEU A 530 5.70 -6.27 19.23
C LEU A 530 5.63 -7.74 18.77
N ASP A 531 4.87 -8.58 19.48
CA ASP A 531 4.55 -9.92 18.98
C ASP A 531 3.68 -9.82 17.71
N ARG A 532 3.83 -10.79 16.80
CA ARG A 532 3.13 -10.88 15.50
C ARG A 532 1.61 -10.76 15.60
N ARG A 533 1.02 -10.98 16.79
CA ARG A 533 -0.41 -10.75 17.02
C ARG A 533 -0.82 -9.27 16.87
N ALA A 534 0.13 -8.34 16.92
CA ALA A 534 -0.09 -6.94 16.54
C ALA A 534 -0.65 -6.82 15.12
N ASP A 535 -0.28 -7.72 14.21
CA ASP A 535 -0.73 -7.69 12.81
C ASP A 535 -2.24 -7.83 12.71
N LYS A 536 -2.85 -8.73 13.49
CA LYS A 536 -4.31 -8.90 13.54
C LYS A 536 -5.03 -7.67 14.10
N ALA A 537 -4.40 -6.98 15.05
CA ALA A 537 -4.93 -5.72 15.57
C ALA A 537 -4.80 -4.61 14.52
N ILE A 538 -3.68 -4.53 13.82
CA ILE A 538 -3.47 -3.59 12.70
C ILE A 538 -4.52 -3.82 11.61
N GLU A 539 -4.74 -5.06 11.18
CA GLU A 539 -5.77 -5.43 10.18
C GLU A 539 -7.17 -4.96 10.60
N SER A 540 -7.55 -5.19 11.85
CA SER A 540 -8.84 -4.76 12.38
C SER A 540 -8.97 -3.23 12.41
N MET A 541 -7.88 -2.53 12.76
CA MET A 541 -7.83 -1.07 12.72
C MET A 541 -7.84 -0.51 11.30
N VAL A 542 -7.24 -1.19 10.33
CA VAL A 542 -7.29 -0.83 8.90
C VAL A 542 -8.74 -0.89 8.42
N ALA A 543 -9.45 -2.00 8.67
CA ALA A 543 -10.85 -2.14 8.27
C ALA A 543 -11.74 -1.02 8.85
N LEU A 544 -11.55 -0.63 10.12
CA LEU A 544 -12.26 0.49 10.72
C LEU A 544 -11.89 1.84 10.07
N GLN A 545 -10.61 2.04 9.77
CA GLN A 545 -10.14 3.31 9.20
C GLN A 545 -10.48 3.48 7.72
N ASP A 546 -10.56 2.40 6.95
CA ASP A 546 -10.96 2.44 5.54
C ASP A 546 -12.44 2.87 5.48
N HIS A 547 -13.29 2.23 6.29
CA HIS A 547 -14.70 2.60 6.41
C HIS A 547 -14.91 4.05 6.85
N LEU A 548 -14.25 4.49 7.93
CA LEU A 548 -14.30 5.89 8.38
C LEU A 548 -13.62 6.85 7.39
N GLY A 549 -12.67 6.36 6.61
CA GLY A 549 -11.94 7.09 5.58
C GLY A 549 -12.86 7.47 4.43
N GLU A 550 -13.57 6.49 3.87
CA GLU A 550 -14.56 6.71 2.82
C GLU A 550 -15.66 7.69 3.26
N LEU A 551 -16.10 7.59 4.52
CA LEU A 551 -17.10 8.50 5.08
C LEU A 551 -16.56 9.94 5.12
N GLN A 552 -15.34 10.10 5.63
CA GLN A 552 -14.70 11.41 5.68
C GLN A 552 -14.48 11.99 4.28
N ASP A 553 -14.05 11.17 3.33
CA ASP A 553 -13.76 11.62 1.96
C ASP A 553 -15.06 12.10 1.29
N ALA A 554 -16.17 11.36 1.44
CA ALA A 554 -17.48 11.80 0.96
C ALA A 554 -17.92 13.14 1.58
N VAL A 555 -17.74 13.34 2.89
CA VAL A 555 -18.04 14.60 3.59
C VAL A 555 -17.17 15.76 3.10
N VAL A 556 -15.88 15.52 2.89
CA VAL A 556 -14.96 16.54 2.35
C VAL A 556 -15.37 16.92 0.93
N THR A 557 -15.68 15.95 0.07
CA THR A 557 -16.18 16.21 -1.28
C THR A 557 -17.46 17.04 -1.24
N MET A 558 -18.41 16.73 -0.36
CA MET A 558 -19.63 17.54 -0.21
C MET A 558 -19.31 19.00 0.13
N GLY A 559 -18.35 19.25 1.02
CA GLY A 559 -17.91 20.60 1.37
C GLY A 559 -17.38 21.37 0.16
N LEU A 560 -16.53 20.74 -0.64
CA LEU A 560 -15.93 21.35 -1.84
C LEU A 560 -16.94 21.58 -2.96
N VAL A 561 -17.94 20.70 -3.09
CA VAL A 561 -19.05 20.90 -4.04
C VAL A 561 -19.92 22.07 -3.61
N ARG A 562 -20.22 22.21 -2.30
CA ARG A 562 -20.96 23.38 -1.78
C ARG A 562 -20.20 24.68 -1.97
N GLU A 563 -18.88 24.65 -1.79
CA GLU A 563 -18.00 25.80 -2.07
C GLU A 563 -18.08 26.19 -3.54
N PHE A 564 -17.99 25.23 -4.46
CA PHE A 564 -18.16 25.49 -5.89
C PHE A 564 -19.54 26.11 -6.19
N LEU A 565 -20.62 25.50 -5.68
CA LEU A 565 -21.99 25.98 -5.87
C LEU A 565 -22.22 27.42 -5.39
N SER A 566 -21.45 27.85 -4.39
CA SER A 566 -21.53 29.21 -3.83
C SER A 566 -20.56 30.18 -4.51
N GLY A 567 -19.69 29.70 -5.41
CA GLY A 567 -18.62 30.45 -6.03
C GLY A 567 -18.97 30.99 -7.42
N PRO A 568 -18.17 31.95 -7.93
CA PRO A 568 -18.39 32.55 -9.26
C PRO A 568 -18.25 31.53 -10.40
N ASP A 569 -17.46 30.47 -10.21
CA ASP A 569 -17.27 29.40 -11.19
C ASP A 569 -18.57 28.64 -11.51
N ALA A 570 -19.49 28.49 -10.54
CA ALA A 570 -20.76 27.82 -10.78
C ALA A 570 -21.72 28.66 -11.65
N LEU A 571 -21.62 29.99 -11.58
CA LEU A 571 -22.44 30.90 -12.39
C LEU A 571 -21.94 31.02 -13.83
N ALA A 572 -20.66 30.71 -14.07
CA ALA A 572 -20.01 30.85 -15.38
C ALA A 572 -20.39 29.75 -16.39
N THR A 573 -20.96 28.61 -15.94
CA THR A 573 -21.29 27.47 -16.80
C THR A 573 -22.77 27.09 -16.66
N PRO A 574 -23.58 27.29 -17.71
CA PRO A 574 -24.99 26.87 -17.70
C PRO A 574 -25.15 25.39 -17.37
N GLY A 575 -26.02 25.08 -16.40
CA GLY A 575 -26.29 23.70 -15.97
C GLY A 575 -25.29 23.09 -14.98
N ALA A 576 -24.10 23.70 -14.79
CA ALA A 576 -23.12 23.22 -13.82
C ALA A 576 -23.64 23.18 -12.37
N PRO A 577 -24.43 24.17 -11.89
CA PRO A 577 -25.01 24.09 -10.55
C PRO A 577 -25.92 22.86 -10.36
N ALA A 578 -26.74 22.54 -11.34
CA ALA A 578 -27.65 21.38 -11.26
C ALA A 578 -26.88 20.05 -11.26
N ALA A 579 -25.85 19.92 -12.11
CA ALA A 579 -25.01 18.73 -12.16
C ALA A 579 -24.19 18.55 -10.86
N ALA A 580 -23.64 19.63 -10.32
CA ALA A 580 -22.93 19.63 -9.05
C ALA A 580 -23.86 19.29 -7.87
N ALA A 581 -25.11 19.79 -7.86
CA ALA A 581 -26.11 19.46 -6.84
C ALA A 581 -26.44 17.95 -6.83
N ARG A 582 -26.60 17.32 -7.99
CA ARG A 582 -26.80 15.85 -8.06
C ARG A 582 -25.58 15.07 -7.58
N TYR A 583 -24.38 15.55 -7.88
CA TYR A 583 -23.17 14.93 -7.32
C TYR A 583 -23.15 15.05 -5.79
N LEU A 584 -23.52 16.21 -5.24
CA LEU A 584 -23.68 16.43 -3.79
C LEU A 584 -24.67 15.42 -3.18
N GLU A 585 -25.84 15.24 -3.79
CA GLU A 585 -26.84 14.24 -3.38
C GLU A 585 -26.26 12.81 -3.40
N SER A 586 -25.51 12.45 -4.44
CA SER A 586 -24.86 11.13 -4.51
C SER A 586 -23.86 10.91 -3.37
N ARG A 587 -23.11 11.95 -2.98
CA ARG A 587 -22.15 11.88 -1.87
C ARG A 587 -22.88 11.80 -0.52
N GLN A 588 -23.97 12.54 -0.35
CA GLN A 588 -24.81 12.44 0.85
C GLN A 588 -25.38 11.03 1.02
N ALA A 589 -25.91 10.43 -0.05
CA ALA A 589 -26.41 9.05 -0.01
C ALA A 589 -25.31 8.05 0.41
N ARG A 590 -24.07 8.24 -0.08
CA ARG A 590 -22.93 7.41 0.33
C ARG A 590 -22.56 7.60 1.81
N VAL A 591 -22.61 8.83 2.33
CA VAL A 591 -22.40 9.08 3.78
C VAL A 591 -23.44 8.32 4.60
N ASP A 592 -24.71 8.38 4.21
CA ASP A 592 -25.79 7.72 4.95
C ASP A 592 -25.66 6.18 4.91
N GLU A 593 -25.24 5.62 3.78
CA GLU A 593 -24.91 4.20 3.64
C GLU A 593 -23.75 3.79 4.57
N LEU A 594 -22.63 4.51 4.54
CA LEU A 594 -21.47 4.23 5.39
C LEU A 594 -21.79 4.37 6.87
N ARG A 595 -22.65 5.33 7.26
CA ARG A 595 -23.09 5.44 8.66
C ARG A 595 -23.84 4.19 9.12
N ARG A 596 -24.70 3.61 8.28
CA ARG A 596 -25.41 2.36 8.59
C ARG A 596 -24.48 1.14 8.66
N GLY A 597 -23.37 1.15 7.92
CA GLY A 597 -22.41 0.04 7.87
C GLY A 597 -21.35 0.02 8.98
N LEU A 598 -21.28 1.03 9.85
CA LEU A 598 -20.16 1.23 10.79
C LEU A 598 -20.05 0.14 11.89
N ASP A 599 -21.16 -0.49 12.27
CA ASP A 599 -21.17 -1.48 13.36
C ASP A 599 -20.27 -2.69 13.08
N ARG A 600 -20.20 -3.11 11.80
CA ARG A 600 -19.41 -4.26 11.38
C ARG A 600 -17.91 -4.06 11.62
N PRO A 601 -17.24 -3.02 11.10
CA PRO A 601 -15.83 -2.77 11.42
C PRO A 601 -15.61 -2.36 12.87
N TRP A 602 -16.56 -1.67 13.52
CA TRP A 602 -16.44 -1.30 14.93
C TRP A 602 -16.35 -2.52 15.87
N SER A 603 -17.23 -3.52 15.68
CA SER A 603 -17.26 -4.74 16.50
C SER A 603 -15.92 -5.50 16.52
N ARG A 604 -15.13 -5.40 15.44
CA ARG A 604 -13.81 -6.02 15.32
C ARG A 604 -12.75 -5.35 16.21
N VAL A 605 -12.97 -4.10 16.63
CA VAL A 605 -12.05 -3.32 17.46
C VAL A 605 -12.54 -3.21 18.92
N ALA A 606 -13.86 -3.12 19.11
CA ALA A 606 -14.48 -3.07 20.44
C ALA A 606 -14.58 -4.44 21.13
N GLY A 607 -14.37 -5.54 20.40
CA GLY A 607 -14.54 -6.90 20.91
C GLY A 607 -13.40 -7.40 21.83
N PRO A 608 -13.66 -8.41 22.67
CA PRO A 608 -12.65 -9.05 23.52
C PRO A 608 -11.47 -9.65 22.73
N ALA A 609 -11.72 -10.12 21.50
CA ALA A 609 -10.68 -10.67 20.63
C ALA A 609 -9.58 -9.64 20.32
N PHE A 610 -9.95 -8.39 20.07
CA PHE A 610 -9.02 -7.29 19.81
C PHE A 610 -8.18 -6.98 21.06
N ARG A 611 -8.82 -6.87 22.23
CA ARG A 611 -8.13 -6.68 23.52
C ARG A 611 -7.12 -7.79 23.80
N ALA A 612 -7.49 -9.03 23.52
CA ALA A 612 -6.59 -10.18 23.70
C ALA A 612 -5.41 -10.15 22.71
N CYS A 613 -5.63 -9.68 21.47
CA CYS A 613 -4.53 -9.44 20.53
C CYS A 613 -3.57 -8.36 21.02
N LEU A 614 -4.08 -7.19 21.46
CA LEU A 614 -3.26 -6.12 22.01
C LEU A 614 -2.48 -6.57 23.25
N SER A 615 -3.15 -7.23 24.21
CA SER A 615 -2.51 -7.71 25.44
C SER A 615 -1.33 -8.63 25.14
N ARG A 616 -1.50 -9.56 24.20
CA ARG A 616 -0.43 -10.51 23.81
C ARG A 616 0.64 -9.87 22.93
N ALA A 617 0.29 -8.87 22.13
CA ALA A 617 1.25 -8.09 21.36
C ALA A 617 2.24 -7.36 22.27
N VAL A 618 1.71 -6.76 23.34
CA VAL A 618 2.46 -5.96 24.31
C VAL A 618 3.23 -6.82 25.32
N ALA A 619 2.73 -8.01 25.68
CA ALA A 619 3.39 -8.91 26.64
C ALA A 619 4.78 -9.42 26.22
N ALA A 620 5.21 -9.15 24.99
CA ALA A 620 6.54 -9.50 24.49
C ALA A 620 7.63 -8.46 24.82
N LEU A 621 7.23 -7.29 25.34
CA LEU A 621 8.12 -6.15 25.63
C LEU A 621 8.74 -6.19 27.02
#